data_AF-F0GDS3-F1
#
_entry.id   AF-F0GDS3-F1
#
_cell.length_a   1.000
_cell.length_b   1.000
_cell.length_c   1.000
_cell.angle_alpha   90.00
_cell.angle_beta   90.00
_cell.angle_gamma   90.00
#
_symmetry.space_group_name_H-M   'P 1'
#
loop_
_entity.id
_entity.type
_entity.pdbx_description
1 polymer ?
#
loop_
_entity_poly.entity_id
_entity_poly.type
_entity_poly.pdbx_seq_one_letter_code
_entity_poly.pdbx_strand_id
1 'polypeptide(L)'
;WRDTPPAERGRILAKIAARVEADSERLAALQMQVSGKPPFEAQADVGDVAATFAYYAKLCEDPATFAAEPVALPADTFAAERFHDAVGVAALIVPWNFPMVTTAWKLAPALAAG
;
A
#
# COMPACT_ATOMS: atom_id res chain seq x y z
N TRP A 1 -12.14 0.43 -8.95
CA TRP A 1 -10.92 -0.15 -8.39
C TRP A 1 -10.28 -1.06 -9.42
N ARG A 2 -10.96 -2.15 -9.81
CA ARG A 2 -10.56 -3.04 -10.92
C ARG A 2 -10.06 -2.31 -12.18
N ASP A 3 -10.82 -1.33 -12.68
CA ASP A 3 -10.47 -0.62 -13.92
C ASP A 3 -9.62 0.65 -13.69
N THR A 4 -9.18 0.89 -12.45
CA THR A 4 -8.39 2.08 -12.10
C THR A 4 -6.92 1.81 -12.42
N PRO A 5 -6.26 2.60 -13.29
CA PRO A 5 -4.86 2.36 -13.64
C PRO A 5 -3.92 2.41 -12.42
N PRO A 6 -2.80 1.66 -12.40
CA PRO A 6 -1.86 1.65 -11.28
C PRO A 6 -1.44 3.05 -10.84
N ALA A 7 -1.06 3.93 -11.78
CA ALA A 7 -0.65 5.30 -11.47
C ALA A 7 -1.74 6.13 -10.75
N GLU A 8 -3.03 5.91 -11.03
CA GLU A 8 -4.12 6.59 -10.32
C GLU A 8 -4.32 6.00 -8.91
N ARG A 9 -4.18 4.68 -8.75
CA ARG A 9 -4.16 4.06 -7.41
C ARG A 9 -3.00 4.63 -6.59
N GLY A 10 -1.82 4.76 -7.20
CA GLY A 10 -0.64 5.39 -6.60
C GLY A 10 -0.92 6.80 -6.09
N ARG A 11 -1.57 7.65 -6.89
CA ARG A 11 -1.98 9.00 -6.45
C ARG A 11 -2.91 8.99 -5.24
N ILE A 12 -3.82 8.02 -5.15
CA ILE A 12 -4.70 7.87 -3.99
C ILE A 12 -3.87 7.47 -2.75
N LEU A 13 -2.96 6.51 -2.89
CA LEU A 13 -2.07 6.10 -1.79
C LEU A 13 -1.16 7.24 -1.32
N ALA A 14 -0.62 8.04 -2.24
CA ALA A 14 0.16 9.24 -1.92
C ALA A 14 -0.68 10.28 -1.14
N LYS A 15 -1.94 10.48 -1.52
CA LYS A 15 -2.87 11.34 -0.77
C LYS A 15 -3.14 10.80 0.64
N ILE A 16 -3.25 9.49 0.81
CA ILE A 16 -3.40 8.88 2.14
C ILE A 16 -2.16 9.16 2.98
N ALA A 17 -0.95 8.92 2.45
CA ALA A 17 0.30 9.21 3.14
C ALA A 17 0.37 10.67 3.61
N ALA A 18 0.12 11.62 2.71
CA ALA A 18 0.14 13.05 3.02
C ALA A 18 -0.92 13.44 4.09
N ARG A 19 -2.08 12.78 4.11
CA ARG A 19 -3.11 13.01 5.13
C ARG A 19 -2.72 12.44 6.49
N VAL A 20 -2.06 11.28 6.52
CA VAL A 20 -1.51 10.69 7.76
C VAL A 20 -0.45 11.62 8.35
N GLU A 21 0.46 12.14 7.52
CA GLU A 21 1.48 13.11 7.96
C GLU A 21 0.85 14.40 8.51
N ALA A 22 -0.13 14.95 7.79
CA ALA A 22 -0.83 16.18 8.20
C ALA A 22 -1.60 16.03 9.52
N ASP A 23 -2.15 14.85 9.79
CA ASP A 23 -2.89 14.53 11.02
C ASP A 23 -2.01 13.84 12.09
N SER A 24 -0.68 13.88 11.94
CA SER A 24 0.22 13.03 12.71
C SER A 24 0.09 13.15 14.23
N GLU A 25 -0.03 14.36 14.76
CA GLU A 25 -0.23 14.61 16.19
C GLU A 25 -1.52 13.98 16.72
N ARG A 26 -2.62 14.15 15.97
CA ARG A 26 -3.94 13.60 16.31
C ARG A 26 -3.92 12.07 16.28
N LEU A 27 -3.30 11.49 15.26
CA LEU A 27 -3.19 10.04 15.10
C LEU A 27 -2.29 9.42 16.18
N ALA A 28 -1.16 10.06 16.52
CA ALA A 28 -0.31 9.61 17.61
C ALA A 28 -1.06 9.63 18.96
N ALA A 29 -1.81 10.70 19.25
CA ALA A 29 -2.61 10.78 20.47
C ALA A 29 -3.67 9.68 20.56
N LEU A 30 -4.36 9.36 19.45
CA LEU A 30 -5.29 8.24 19.38
C LEU A 30 -4.59 6.89 19.59
N GLN A 31 -3.44 6.68 18.95
CA GLN A 31 -2.66 5.47 19.09
C GLN A 31 -2.26 5.23 20.56
N MET A 32 -1.81 6.28 21.26
CA MET A 32 -1.51 6.20 22.69
C MET A 32 -2.73 5.79 23.53
N GLN A 33 -3.93 6.32 23.22
CA GLN A 33 -5.16 5.96 23.92
C GLN A 33 -5.58 4.51 23.69
N VAL A 34 -5.37 4.00 22.48
CA VAL A 34 -5.80 2.65 22.09
C VAL A 34 -4.83 1.58 22.57
N SER A 35 -3.52 1.81 22.44
CA SER A 35 -2.50 0.80 22.72
C SER A 35 -1.71 1.02 24.00
N GLY A 36 -1.87 2.18 24.68
CA GLY A 36 -1.11 2.54 25.87
C GLY A 36 0.38 2.79 25.62
N LYS A 37 0.78 2.96 24.35
CA LYS A 37 2.17 3.14 23.96
C LYS A 37 2.72 4.50 24.38
N PRO A 38 4.04 4.61 24.66
CA PRO A 38 4.66 5.90 24.95
C PRO A 38 4.64 6.81 23.71
N PRO A 39 4.72 8.15 23.90
CA PRO A 39 4.59 9.11 22.80
C PRO A 39 5.54 8.87 21.63
N PHE A 40 6.79 8.51 21.90
CA PHE A 40 7.79 8.30 20.85
C PHE A 40 7.44 7.10 19.95
N GLU A 41 6.92 6.00 20.51
CA GLU A 41 6.46 4.85 19.73
C GLU A 41 5.21 5.18 18.93
N ALA A 42 4.27 5.92 19.54
CA ALA A 42 3.06 6.33 18.83
C ALA A 42 3.35 7.27 17.64
N GLN A 43 4.33 8.17 17.79
CA GLN A 43 4.80 9.02 16.70
C GLN A 43 5.51 8.22 15.62
N ALA A 44 6.36 7.25 16.00
CA ALA A 44 7.01 6.36 15.06
C ALA A 44 5.99 5.51 14.27
N ASP A 45 4.98 4.94 14.95
CA ASP A 45 3.89 4.17 14.32
C ASP A 45 3.18 4.99 13.22
N VAL A 46 2.90 6.29 13.46
CA VAL A 46 2.30 7.18 12.47
C VAL A 46 3.22 7.39 11.27
N GLY A 47 4.51 7.61 11.53
CA GLY A 47 5.52 7.75 10.48
C GLY A 47 5.62 6.50 9.60
N ASP A 48 5.62 5.31 10.21
CA ASP A 48 5.66 4.04 9.50
C ASP A 48 4.41 3.83 8.63
N VAL A 49 3.24 4.27 9.09
CA VAL A 49 2.00 4.24 8.30
C VAL A 49 2.12 5.12 7.07
N ALA A 50 2.54 6.38 7.23
CA ALA A 50 2.73 7.31 6.12
C ALA A 50 3.76 6.77 5.11
N ALA A 51 4.91 6.30 5.60
CA ALA A 51 5.97 5.71 4.80
C ALA A 51 5.49 4.48 4.02
N THR A 52 4.66 3.62 4.64
CA THR A 52 4.08 2.45 3.97
C THR A 52 3.22 2.86 2.78
N PHE A 53 2.28 3.80 2.98
CA PHE A 53 1.44 4.27 1.89
C PHE A 53 2.25 4.97 0.80
N ALA A 54 3.24 5.78 1.16
CA ALA A 54 4.12 6.46 0.21
C ALA A 54 4.98 5.47 -0.61
N TYR A 55 5.47 4.41 0.02
CA TYR A 55 6.22 3.34 -0.65
C TYR A 55 5.38 2.68 -1.75
N TYR A 56 4.16 2.23 -1.40
CA TYR A 56 3.27 1.59 -2.37
C TYR A 56 2.72 2.57 -3.41
N ALA A 57 2.58 3.86 -3.07
CA ALA A 57 2.26 4.90 -4.04
C ALA A 57 3.34 4.98 -5.13
N LYS A 58 4.61 5.08 -4.73
CA LYS A 58 5.75 5.13 -5.65
C LYS A 58 5.87 3.85 -6.48
N LEU A 59 5.61 2.69 -5.88
CA LEU A 59 5.60 1.42 -6.60
C LEU A 59 4.56 1.40 -7.73
N CYS A 60 3.40 2.03 -7.52
CA CYS A 60 2.35 2.17 -8.53
C CYS A 60 2.66 3.21 -9.62
N GLU A 61 3.56 4.16 -9.36
CA GLU A 61 4.03 5.15 -10.34
C GLU A 61 5.04 4.55 -11.31
N ASP A 62 5.79 3.53 -10.88
CA ASP A 62 6.73 2.82 -11.76
C ASP A 62 5.95 2.00 -12.81
N PRO A 63 6.05 2.36 -14.10
CA PRO A 63 5.33 1.67 -15.17
C PRO A 63 5.77 0.21 -15.34
N ALA A 64 6.95 -0.17 -14.87
CA ALA A 64 7.45 -1.54 -14.98
C ALA A 64 6.80 -2.48 -13.95
N THR A 65 6.37 -1.99 -12.78
CA THR A 65 5.84 -2.82 -11.68
C THR A 65 4.68 -3.72 -12.11
N PHE A 66 3.75 -3.19 -12.89
CA PHE A 66 2.53 -3.89 -13.32
C PHE A 66 2.47 -4.08 -14.84
N ALA A 67 3.58 -3.87 -15.54
CA ALA A 67 3.63 -4.10 -16.97
C ALA A 67 3.47 -5.60 -17.29
N ALA A 68 2.81 -5.90 -18.41
CA ALA A 68 2.91 -7.22 -18.99
C ALA A 68 4.34 -7.44 -19.49
N GLU A 69 4.89 -8.61 -19.20
CA GLU A 69 6.22 -9.01 -19.61
C GLU A 69 6.15 -10.09 -20.69
N PRO A 70 6.87 -9.95 -21.81
CA PRO A 70 6.91 -10.99 -22.83
C PRO A 70 7.61 -12.24 -22.28
N VAL A 71 7.08 -13.40 -22.64
CA VAL A 71 7.65 -14.70 -22.30
C VAL A 71 8.42 -15.21 -23.50
N ALA A 72 9.71 -15.52 -23.31
CA ALA A 72 10.54 -16.11 -24.37
C ALA A 72 10.01 -17.50 -24.72
N LEU A 73 9.70 -17.71 -26.01
CA LEU A 73 9.23 -18.99 -26.54
C LEU A 73 10.27 -19.59 -27.49
N PRO A 74 10.34 -20.94 -27.60
CA PRO A 74 11.25 -21.60 -28.55
C PRO A 74 10.90 -21.39 -30.03
N ALA A 75 9.71 -20.87 -30.34
CA ALA A 75 9.22 -20.68 -31.70
C ALA A 75 8.49 -19.34 -31.84
N ASP A 76 8.66 -18.69 -33.00
CA ASP A 76 8.14 -17.35 -33.30
C ASP A 76 6.70 -17.34 -33.83
N THR A 77 6.04 -18.51 -33.86
CA THR A 77 4.66 -18.67 -34.35
C THR A 77 3.61 -18.23 -33.34
N PHE A 78 4.00 -18.00 -32.09
CA PHE A 78 3.13 -17.56 -31.01
C PHE A 78 3.82 -16.42 -30.24
N ALA A 79 3.02 -15.53 -29.68
CA ALA A 79 3.45 -14.59 -28.66
C ALA A 79 2.82 -14.98 -27.33
N ALA A 80 3.59 -14.86 -26.25
CA ALA A 80 3.10 -15.05 -24.89
C ALA A 80 3.58 -13.89 -24.02
N GLU A 81 2.73 -13.47 -23.09
CA GLU A 81 3.04 -12.49 -22.07
C GLU A 81 2.54 -12.99 -20.72
N ARG A 82 3.15 -12.50 -19.65
CA ARG A 82 2.68 -12.67 -18.27
C ARG A 82 2.38 -11.30 -17.70
N PHE A 83 1.33 -11.20 -16.92
CA PHE A 83 0.94 -9.95 -16.26
C PHE A 83 0.37 -10.25 -14.88
N HIS A 84 0.32 -9.21 -14.06
CA HIS A 84 -0.30 -9.26 -12.73
C HIS A 84 -1.73 -8.74 -12.82
N ASP A 85 -2.67 -9.52 -12.29
CA ASP A 85 -4.05 -9.10 -12.09
C ASP A 85 -4.40 -9.15 -10.60
N ALA A 86 -5.36 -8.32 -10.20
CA ALA A 86 -5.83 -8.28 -8.84
C ALA A 86 -6.53 -9.59 -8.47
N VAL A 87 -6.16 -10.17 -7.33
CA VAL A 87 -6.76 -11.43 -6.83
C VAL A 87 -8.26 -11.25 -6.50
N GLY A 88 -8.68 -10.03 -6.16
CA GLY A 88 -10.06 -9.69 -5.86
C GLY A 88 -10.27 -9.26 -4.41
N VAL A 89 -11.32 -9.78 -3.76
CA VAL A 89 -11.69 -9.35 -2.40
C VAL A 89 -10.71 -9.93 -1.37
N ALA A 90 -10.12 -9.06 -0.55
CA ALA A 90 -9.19 -9.45 0.53
C ALA A 90 -9.78 -9.13 1.92
N ALA A 91 -9.68 -10.10 2.84
CA ALA A 91 -9.97 -9.89 4.26
C ALA A 91 -8.69 -9.59 5.04
N LEU A 92 -8.62 -8.42 5.69
CA LEU A 92 -7.43 -7.95 6.40
C LEU A 92 -7.62 -8.03 7.92
N ILE A 93 -7.23 -9.15 8.53
CA ILE A 93 -7.28 -9.33 9.99
C ILE A 93 -5.94 -8.87 10.58
N VAL A 94 -5.99 -7.95 11.54
CA VAL A 94 -4.81 -7.29 12.12
C VAL A 94 -4.78 -7.40 13.65
N PRO A 95 -3.60 -7.49 14.27
CA PRO A 95 -3.47 -7.54 15.72
C PRO A 95 -3.57 -6.14 16.36
N TRP A 96 -3.77 -6.12 17.69
CA TRP A 96 -3.98 -4.90 18.48
C TRP A 96 -2.69 -4.20 18.93
N ASN A 97 -1.51 -4.82 18.78
CA ASN A 97 -0.25 -4.27 19.30
C ASN A 97 0.35 -3.16 18.43
N PHE A 98 0.04 -3.16 17.13
CA PHE A 98 0.42 -2.13 16.15
C PHE A 98 -0.75 -1.87 15.17
N PRO A 99 -1.92 -1.42 15.66
CA PRO A 99 -3.17 -1.49 14.92
C PRO A 99 -3.12 -0.68 13.61
N MET A 100 -2.63 0.56 13.65
CA MET A 100 -2.52 1.37 12.43
C MET A 100 -1.44 0.83 11.48
N VAL A 101 -0.25 0.49 12.00
CA VAL A 101 0.89 0.04 11.18
C VAL A 101 0.57 -1.27 10.47
N THR A 102 0.06 -2.28 11.20
CA THR A 102 -0.29 -3.58 10.60
C THR A 102 -1.49 -3.49 9.66
N THR A 103 -2.38 -2.52 9.87
CA THR A 103 -3.42 -2.16 8.89
C THR A 103 -2.78 -1.59 7.62
N ALA A 104 -1.87 -0.61 7.74
CA ALA A 104 -1.20 -0.01 6.59
C ALA A 104 -0.40 -1.04 5.78
N TRP A 105 0.35 -1.91 6.46
CA TRP A 105 1.13 -2.99 5.83
C TRP A 105 0.30 -3.97 5.01
N LYS A 106 -1.00 -4.09 5.28
CA LYS A 106 -1.91 -4.95 4.53
C LYS A 106 -2.74 -4.17 3.51
N LEU A 107 -3.27 -3.02 3.91
CA LEU A 107 -4.19 -2.23 3.10
C LEU A 107 -3.47 -1.54 1.93
N ALA A 108 -2.30 -0.95 2.16
CA ALA A 108 -1.54 -0.28 1.12
C ALA A 108 -1.17 -1.21 -0.06
N PRO A 109 -0.59 -2.42 0.14
CA PRO A 109 -0.33 -3.35 -0.97
C PRO A 109 -1.61 -3.88 -1.61
N ALA A 110 -2.65 -4.18 -0.83
CA ALA A 110 -3.91 -4.69 -1.38
C ALA A 110 -4.56 -3.66 -2.32
N LEU A 111 -4.57 -2.40 -1.91
CA LEU A 111 -5.01 -1.31 -2.78
C LEU A 111 -4.07 -1.15 -3.98
N ALA A 112 -2.75 -1.10 -3.77
CA ALA A 112 -1.79 -0.96 -4.87
C ALA A 112 -1.98 -2.01 -5.97
N ALA A 113 -2.22 -3.27 -5.59
CA ALA A 113 -2.43 -4.38 -6.52
C ALA A 113 -3.69 -4.21 -7.40
N GLY A 114 -4.77 -3.61 -6.87
CA GLY A 114 -5.99 -3.30 -7.63
C GLY A 114 -7.22 -4.09 -7.20
#